data_AF-A0A7X8V506-F1
#
_entry.id   AF-A0A7X8V506-F1
#
_cell.length_a   1.000
_cell.length_b   1.000
_cell.length_c   1.000
_cell.angle_alpha   90.00
_cell.angle_beta   90.00
_cell.angle_gamma   90.00
#
_symmetry.space_group_name_H-M   'P 1'
#
loop_
_entity.id
_entity.type
_entity.pdbx_description
1 polymer ?
#
loop_
_entity_poly.entity_id
_entity_poly.type
_entity_poly.pdbx_seq_one_letter_code
_entity_poly.pdbx_strand_id
1 'polypeptide(L)'
;YELTRKTVENLLSLPVHRFVGVDFAAFKELVDLVGGVEIDVDKRMLYTDKSAGLYIDLQPGRQRLDGEKALNYVRYRRDPLGDIARVRRQQIFLSALAKELKREITPGRLFAVYRISRKYLQTDLTPGELFVLYCLFTRLDLEKDLAFATLPGEFYEAYWRIRGRELKRLLQPYAPSEESPPGKGEPGGK
;
A
#
# COMPACT_ATOMS: atom_id res chain seq x y z
N TYR A 1 -4.50 16.04 1.75
CA TYR A 1 -4.41 14.96 0.75
C TYR A 1 -4.49 15.47 -0.69
N GLU A 2 -5.19 16.56 -0.98
CA GLU A 2 -5.34 17.09 -2.35
C GLU A 2 -4.00 17.37 -3.07
N LEU A 3 -3.05 18.04 -2.40
CA LEU A 3 -1.74 18.32 -2.99
C LEU A 3 -0.98 17.02 -3.30
N THR A 4 -0.93 16.09 -2.33
CA THR A 4 -0.29 14.78 -2.51
C THR A 4 -0.90 14.02 -3.68
N ARG A 5 -2.23 14.00 -3.77
CA ARG A 5 -2.98 13.37 -4.87
C ARG A 5 -2.55 13.97 -6.21
N LYS A 6 -2.64 15.29 -6.38
CA LYS A 6 -2.25 15.97 -7.63
C LYS A 6 -0.79 15.74 -8.00
N THR A 7 0.12 15.76 -7.03
CA THR A 7 1.54 15.47 -7.28
C THR A 7 1.75 14.05 -7.78
N VAL A 8 1.08 13.06 -7.19
CA VAL A 8 1.15 11.66 -7.63
C VAL A 8 0.51 11.48 -9.00
N GLU A 9 -0.67 12.05 -9.22
CA GLU A 9 -1.38 12.01 -10.53
C GLU A 9 -0.51 12.61 -11.63
N ASN A 10 0.11 13.76 -11.39
CA ASN A 10 1.02 14.40 -12.35
C ASN A 10 2.28 13.56 -12.61
N LEU A 11 2.84 12.95 -11.55
CA LEU A 11 4.04 12.11 -11.68
C LEU A 11 3.76 10.85 -12.51
N LEU A 12 2.62 10.19 -12.26
CA LEU A 12 2.27 8.93 -12.89
C LEU A 12 1.49 9.12 -14.20
N SER A 13 0.93 10.31 -14.43
CA SER A 13 -0.06 10.54 -15.50
C SER A 13 -1.24 9.56 -15.44
N LEU A 14 -1.63 9.17 -14.22
CA LEU A 14 -2.74 8.25 -13.94
C LEU A 14 -3.66 8.89 -12.89
N PRO A 15 -4.99 8.72 -13.01
CA PRO A 15 -5.92 9.23 -12.02
C PRO A 15 -5.82 8.46 -10.69
N VAL A 16 -5.87 9.17 -9.57
CA VAL A 16 -5.95 8.59 -8.23
C VAL A 16 -7.36 8.82 -7.70
N HIS A 17 -8.26 7.86 -7.92
CA HIS A 17 -9.69 8.04 -7.63
C HIS A 17 -10.01 8.16 -6.14
N ARG A 18 -9.29 7.41 -5.30
CA ARG A 18 -9.56 7.22 -3.87
C ARG A 18 -8.27 7.15 -3.08
N PHE A 19 -8.31 7.48 -1.79
CA PHE A 19 -7.16 7.36 -0.90
C PHE A 19 -7.50 6.68 0.43
N VAL A 20 -6.48 6.09 1.04
CA VAL A 20 -6.51 5.61 2.41
C VAL A 20 -5.25 6.13 3.11
N GLY A 21 -5.44 6.92 4.15
CA GLY A 21 -4.42 7.39 5.08
C GLY A 21 -4.47 6.59 6.37
N VAL A 22 -3.30 6.11 6.81
CA VAL A 22 -3.14 5.27 7.99
C VAL A 22 -2.08 5.91 8.88
N ASP A 23 -2.40 6.18 10.14
CA ASP A 23 -1.41 6.57 11.15
C ASP A 23 -0.85 5.35 11.91
N PHE A 24 0.08 5.58 12.84
CA PHE A 24 0.71 4.49 13.59
C PHE A 24 -0.24 3.77 14.55
N ALA A 25 -1.24 4.45 15.12
CA ALA A 25 -2.22 3.82 16.00
C ALA A 25 -3.15 2.93 15.17
N ALA A 26 -3.68 3.47 14.07
CA ALA A 26 -4.49 2.77 13.09
C ALA A 26 -3.81 1.51 12.57
N PHE A 27 -2.53 1.64 12.20
CA PHE A 27 -1.72 0.52 11.71
C PHE A 27 -1.66 -0.64 12.71
N LYS A 28 -1.32 -0.34 13.97
CA LYS A 28 -1.17 -1.36 15.02
C LYS A 28 -2.49 -2.09 15.27
N GLU A 29 -3.58 -1.33 15.45
CA GLU A 29 -4.92 -1.87 15.67
C GLU A 29 -5.39 -2.77 14.51
N LEU A 30 -5.09 -2.39 13.26
CA LEU A 30 -5.43 -3.20 12.09
C LEU A 30 -4.67 -4.53 12.05
N VAL A 31 -3.39 -4.51 12.39
CA VAL A 31 -2.56 -5.72 12.46
C VAL A 31 -3.02 -6.63 13.61
N ASP A 32 -3.30 -6.07 14.78
CA ASP A 32 -3.75 -6.84 15.94
C ASP A 32 -5.13 -7.46 15.70
N LEU A 33 -6.03 -6.74 14.99
CA LEU A 33 -7.33 -7.27 14.59
C LEU A 33 -7.22 -8.53 13.71
N VAL A 34 -6.21 -8.59 12.83
CA VAL A 34 -5.98 -9.78 12.00
C VAL A 34 -5.20 -10.88 12.73
N GLY A 35 -4.89 -10.69 14.02
CA GLY A 35 -4.13 -11.65 14.82
C GLY A 35 -2.63 -11.63 14.51
N GLY A 36 -2.12 -10.49 14.04
CA GLY A 36 -0.73 -10.32 13.61
C GLY A 36 -0.47 -10.80 12.18
N VAL A 37 0.72 -10.47 11.67
CA VAL A 37 1.16 -10.79 10.31
C VAL A 37 2.41 -11.66 10.36
N GLU A 38 2.41 -12.74 9.58
CA GLU A 38 3.59 -13.59 9.46
C GLU A 38 4.59 -13.04 8.47
N ILE A 39 5.82 -12.83 8.93
CA ILE A 39 6.92 -12.28 8.14
C ILE A 39 8.15 -13.14 8.36
N ASP A 40 8.85 -13.43 7.27
CA ASP A 40 10.22 -13.94 7.34
C ASP A 40 11.18 -12.75 7.40
N VAL A 41 11.73 -12.51 8.58
CA VAL A 41 12.65 -11.39 8.84
C VAL A 41 14.03 -11.77 8.31
N ASP A 42 14.50 -11.06 7.28
CA ASP A 42 15.71 -11.39 6.54
C ASP A 42 17.00 -11.29 7.37
N LYS A 43 17.02 -10.37 8.35
CA LYS A 43 18.17 -10.14 9.23
C LYS A 43 17.75 -9.49 10.54
N ARG A 44 18.65 -9.49 11.51
CA ARG A 44 18.39 -8.82 12.79
C ARG A 44 18.19 -7.32 12.55
N MET A 45 17.07 -6.80 13.01
CA MET A 45 16.74 -5.38 12.94
C MET A 45 16.92 -4.79 14.33
N LEU A 46 18.05 -4.15 14.58
CA LEU A 46 18.34 -3.50 15.85
C LEU A 46 18.50 -1.99 15.65
N TYR A 47 17.59 -1.22 16.22
CA TYR A 47 17.60 0.24 16.16
C TYR A 47 17.05 0.84 17.45
N THR A 48 17.68 1.90 17.91
CA THR A 48 17.19 2.66 19.06
C THR A 48 17.31 4.14 18.73
N ASP A 49 16.21 4.84 18.89
CA ASP A 49 16.11 6.28 18.77
C ASP A 49 15.50 6.83 20.05
N LYS A 50 16.36 7.36 20.91
CA LYS A 50 15.98 7.86 22.24
C LYS A 50 15.12 9.12 22.15
N SER A 51 15.31 9.97 21.14
CA SER A 51 14.52 11.20 21.00
C SER A 51 13.11 10.91 20.52
N ALA A 52 12.93 9.86 19.72
CA ALA A 52 11.63 9.39 19.24
C ALA A 52 11.00 8.30 20.12
N GLY A 53 11.66 7.87 21.21
CA GLY A 53 11.20 6.76 22.05
C GLY A 53 11.04 5.44 21.30
N LEU A 54 11.80 5.23 20.22
CA LEU A 54 11.66 4.07 19.34
C LEU A 54 12.74 3.04 19.64
N TYR A 55 12.30 1.82 19.96
CA TYR A 55 13.17 0.66 20.13
C TYR A 55 12.71 -0.46 19.21
N ILE A 56 13.62 -0.94 18.36
CA ILE A 56 13.39 -2.05 17.43
C ILE A 56 14.45 -3.10 17.72
N ASP A 57 14.01 -4.31 18.08
CA ASP A 57 14.83 -5.52 18.09
C ASP A 57 14.00 -6.68 17.54
N LEU A 58 14.13 -6.94 16.23
CA LEU A 58 13.54 -8.10 15.57
C LEU A 58 14.64 -9.09 15.19
N GLN A 59 14.47 -10.34 15.60
CA GLN A 59 15.40 -11.42 15.25
C GLN A 59 15.14 -11.91 13.82
N PRO A 60 16.14 -12.45 13.11
CA PRO A 60 15.92 -13.11 11.82
C PRO A 60 14.98 -14.32 11.93
N GLY A 61 14.32 -14.64 10.82
CA GLY A 61 13.48 -15.83 10.63
C GLY A 61 11.98 -15.55 10.63
N ARG A 62 11.23 -16.60 10.26
CA ARG A 62 9.77 -16.60 10.18
C ARG A 62 9.15 -16.47 11.56
N GLN A 63 8.38 -15.40 11.74
CA GLN A 63 7.72 -15.10 13.00
C GLN A 63 6.42 -14.34 12.77
N ARG A 64 5.49 -14.43 13.72
CA ARG A 64 4.26 -13.66 13.72
C ARG A 64 4.48 -12.33 14.44
N LEU A 65 4.30 -11.24 13.71
CA LEU A 65 4.45 -9.87 14.21
C LEU A 65 3.08 -9.32 14.62
N ASP A 66 2.95 -8.95 15.89
CA ASP A 66 1.86 -8.09 16.38
C ASP A 66 1.98 -6.67 15.79
N GLY A 67 1.02 -5.79 16.09
CA GLY A 67 0.95 -4.45 15.55
C GLY A 67 2.22 -3.64 15.79
N GLU A 68 2.78 -3.72 17.01
CA GLU A 68 3.99 -3.00 17.36
C GLU A 68 5.21 -3.52 16.59
N LYS A 69 5.42 -4.84 16.57
CA LYS A 69 6.54 -5.45 15.83
C LYS A 69 6.41 -5.26 14.32
N ALA A 70 5.20 -5.32 13.77
CA ALA A 70 4.94 -5.05 12.37
C ALA A 70 5.24 -3.58 12.02
N LEU A 71 4.85 -2.64 12.91
CA LEU A 71 5.15 -1.23 12.73
C LEU A 71 6.67 -0.99 12.75
N ASN A 72 7.38 -1.66 13.66
CA ASN A 72 8.83 -1.62 13.74
C ASN A 72 9.49 -2.17 12.46
N TYR A 73 9.00 -3.29 11.94
CA TYR A 73 9.47 -3.91 10.69
C TYR A 73 9.37 -2.95 9.50
N VAL A 74 8.21 -2.31 9.29
CA VAL A 74 7.99 -1.40 8.15
C VAL A 74 8.68 -0.03 8.32
N ARG A 75 9.07 0.34 9.54
CA ARG A 75 9.78 1.58 9.86
C ARG A 75 11.30 1.44 9.86
N TYR A 76 11.84 0.22 9.87
CA TYR A 76 13.28 -0.01 9.91
C TYR A 76 13.99 0.54 8.67
N ARG A 77 15.06 1.32 8.89
CA ARG A 77 15.81 2.08 7.85
C ARG A 77 17.31 1.81 7.83
N ARG A 78 17.84 1.03 8.78
CA ARG A 78 19.29 0.76 8.87
C ARG A 78 19.70 -0.31 7.86
N ASP A 79 19.64 0.08 6.60
CA ASP A 79 19.95 -0.71 5.43
C ASP A 79 20.88 0.04 4.49
N PRO A 80 21.79 -0.66 3.79
CA PRO A 80 22.64 -0.04 2.78
C PRO A 80 21.87 0.69 1.67
N LEU A 81 20.68 0.19 1.31
CA LEU A 81 19.80 0.77 0.28
C LEU A 81 18.77 1.77 0.86
N GLY A 82 18.86 2.09 2.15
CA GLY A 82 17.99 3.05 2.84
C GLY A 82 16.51 2.87 2.56
N ASP A 83 15.89 3.90 1.99
CA ASP A 83 14.46 3.97 1.74
C ASP A 83 13.95 2.95 0.71
N ILE A 84 14.80 2.50 -0.22
CA ILE A 84 14.41 1.47 -1.21
C ILE A 84 14.23 0.12 -0.54
N ALA A 85 15.12 -0.25 0.40
CA ALA A 85 14.93 -1.44 1.22
C ALA A 85 13.65 -1.34 2.06
N ARG A 86 13.34 -0.15 2.60
CA ARG A 86 12.10 0.09 3.35
C ARG A 86 10.85 -0.10 2.48
N VAL A 87 10.84 0.43 1.24
CA VAL A 87 9.72 0.22 0.31
C VAL A 87 9.51 -1.27 0.04
N ARG A 88 10.58 -2.04 -0.17
CA ARG A 88 10.48 -3.50 -0.36
C ARG A 88 9.85 -4.20 0.85
N ARG A 89 10.21 -3.81 2.07
CA ARG A 89 9.57 -4.37 3.29
C ARG A 89 8.11 -4.01 3.41
N GLN A 90 7.74 -2.80 3.05
CA GLN A 90 6.34 -2.38 3.05
C GLN A 90 5.52 -3.20 2.04
N GLN A 91 6.07 -3.51 0.87
CA GLN A 91 5.45 -4.41 -0.10
C GLN A 91 5.30 -5.85 0.44
N ILE A 92 6.36 -6.39 1.07
CA ILE A 92 6.31 -7.71 1.73
C ILE A 92 5.22 -7.73 2.82
N PHE A 93 5.18 -6.70 3.65
CA PHE A 93 4.18 -6.55 4.70
C PHE A 93 2.76 -6.48 4.13
N LEU A 94 2.52 -5.67 3.11
CA LEU A 94 1.19 -5.55 2.48
C LEU A 94 0.73 -6.87 1.86
N SER A 95 1.64 -7.61 1.22
CA SER A 95 1.37 -8.96 0.70
C SER A 95 1.00 -9.93 1.82
N ALA A 96 1.77 -9.95 2.92
CA ALA A 96 1.51 -10.81 4.06
C ALA A 96 0.19 -10.44 4.76
N LEU A 97 -0.08 -9.15 4.98
CA LEU A 97 -1.34 -8.67 5.53
C LEU A 97 -2.54 -9.09 4.67
N ALA A 98 -2.44 -8.99 3.35
CA ALA A 98 -3.48 -9.46 2.44
C ALA A 98 -3.72 -10.97 2.58
N LYS A 99 -2.66 -11.78 2.73
CA LYS A 99 -2.79 -13.22 2.97
C LYS A 99 -3.50 -13.52 4.29
N GLU A 100 -3.17 -12.82 5.37
CA GLU A 100 -3.83 -12.99 6.68
C GLU A 100 -5.31 -12.59 6.63
N LEU A 101 -5.62 -11.47 5.98
CA LEU A 101 -7.00 -11.02 5.77
C LEU A 101 -7.82 -12.05 4.97
N LYS A 102 -7.20 -12.71 3.99
CA LYS A 102 -7.87 -13.70 3.13
C LYS A 102 -8.00 -15.07 3.79
N ARG A 103 -7.10 -15.44 4.72
CA ARG A 103 -7.11 -16.73 5.42
C ARG A 103 -8.39 -16.96 6.23
N GLU A 104 -8.91 -15.91 6.84
CA GLU A 104 -10.03 -16.00 7.78
C GLU A 104 -11.08 -14.92 7.45
N ILE A 105 -11.73 -15.10 6.30
CA ILE A 105 -12.86 -14.26 5.88
C ILE A 105 -14.11 -14.71 6.63
N THR A 106 -14.50 -13.96 7.66
CA THR A 106 -15.75 -14.18 8.40
C THR A 106 -16.60 -12.90 8.46
N PRO A 107 -17.93 -13.00 8.52
CA PRO A 107 -18.81 -11.83 8.66
C PRO A 107 -18.46 -10.95 9.89
N GLY A 108 -18.04 -11.58 10.99
CA GLY A 108 -17.60 -10.86 12.19
C GLY A 108 -16.32 -10.05 11.97
N ARG A 109 -15.33 -10.63 11.26
CA ARG A 109 -14.09 -9.92 10.92
C ARG A 109 -14.35 -8.80 9.92
N LEU A 110 -15.27 -8.98 8.99
CA LEU A 110 -15.73 -7.95 8.05
C LEU A 110 -16.27 -6.72 8.80
N PHE A 111 -17.18 -6.94 9.76
CA PHE A 111 -17.73 -5.85 10.56
C PHE A 111 -16.64 -5.15 11.40
N ALA A 112 -15.71 -5.91 11.96
CA ALA A 112 -14.62 -5.36 12.76
C ALA A 112 -13.63 -4.52 11.92
N VAL A 113 -13.27 -4.99 10.72
CA VAL A 113 -12.44 -4.24 9.76
C VAL A 113 -13.16 -2.96 9.36
N TYR A 114 -14.44 -3.02 9.02
CA TYR A 114 -15.23 -1.82 8.70
C TYR A 114 -15.25 -0.81 9.85
N ARG A 115 -15.48 -1.26 11.07
CA ARG A 115 -15.51 -0.41 12.27
C ARG A 115 -14.16 0.27 12.52
N ILE A 116 -13.05 -0.45 12.37
CA ILE A 116 -11.71 0.10 12.53
C ILE A 116 -11.38 1.06 11.39
N SER A 117 -11.72 0.71 10.15
CA SER A 117 -11.59 1.60 8.99
C SER A 117 -12.28 2.94 9.24
N ARG A 118 -13.51 2.93 9.75
CA ARG A 118 -14.25 4.16 10.09
C ARG A 118 -13.64 4.98 11.23
N LYS A 119 -13.03 4.32 12.22
CA LYS A 119 -12.49 4.98 13.42
C LYS A 119 -11.07 5.51 13.23
N TYR A 120 -10.27 4.84 12.41
CA TYR A 120 -8.83 5.04 12.36
C TYR A 120 -8.27 5.35 10.98
N LEU A 121 -9.01 5.10 9.89
CA LEU A 121 -8.55 5.44 8.54
C LEU A 121 -9.09 6.78 8.09
N GLN A 122 -8.22 7.57 7.47
CA GLN A 122 -8.61 8.77 6.75
C GLN A 122 -8.85 8.37 5.30
N THR A 123 -10.08 8.43 4.81
CA THR A 123 -10.42 7.97 3.46
C THR A 123 -11.62 8.73 2.91
N ASP A 124 -11.67 8.86 1.59
CA ASP A 124 -12.83 9.35 0.84
C ASP A 124 -13.70 8.22 0.26
N LEU A 125 -13.39 6.96 0.59
CA LEU A 125 -14.20 5.80 0.21
C LEU A 125 -15.53 5.80 0.97
N THR A 126 -16.62 5.64 0.21
CA THR A 126 -17.95 5.41 0.77
C THR A 126 -18.06 4.00 1.36
N PRO A 127 -19.01 3.75 2.28
CA PRO A 127 -19.29 2.39 2.76
C PRO A 127 -19.61 1.38 1.64
N GLY A 128 -20.30 1.83 0.59
CA GLY A 128 -20.60 1.00 -0.58
C GLY A 128 -19.34 0.62 -1.36
N GLU A 129 -18.44 1.57 -1.61
CA GLU A 129 -17.17 1.28 -2.28
C GLU A 129 -16.27 0.35 -1.47
N LEU A 130 -16.19 0.54 -0.15
CA LEU A 130 -15.47 -0.37 0.74
C LEU A 130 -16.03 -1.79 0.65
N PHE A 131 -17.36 -1.94 0.59
CA PHE A 131 -18.00 -3.24 0.43
C PHE A 131 -17.71 -3.88 -0.94
N VAL A 132 -17.72 -3.09 -2.02
CA VAL A 132 -17.35 -3.56 -3.36
C VAL A 132 -15.88 -3.99 -3.41
N LEU A 133 -14.96 -3.19 -2.87
CA LEU A 133 -13.54 -3.52 -2.78
C LEU A 133 -13.31 -4.79 -1.96
N TYR A 134 -14.05 -4.99 -0.88
CA TYR A 134 -14.03 -6.23 -0.12
C TYR A 134 -14.51 -7.42 -0.96
N CYS A 135 -15.68 -7.32 -1.61
CA CYS A 135 -16.20 -8.38 -2.48
C CYS A 135 -15.25 -8.71 -3.64
N LEU A 136 -14.53 -7.72 -4.17
CA LEU A 136 -13.47 -7.94 -5.14
C LEU A 136 -12.31 -8.68 -4.50
N PHE A 137 -11.81 -8.19 -3.36
CA PHE A 137 -10.68 -8.77 -2.63
C PHE A 137 -10.87 -10.25 -2.27
N THR A 138 -12.09 -10.66 -1.89
CA THR A 138 -12.38 -12.08 -1.62
C THR A 138 -12.22 -12.96 -2.86
N ARG A 139 -12.42 -12.40 -4.06
CA ARG A 139 -12.31 -13.12 -5.35
C ARG A 139 -10.91 -13.09 -5.97
N LEU A 140 -10.04 -12.17 -5.57
CA LEU A 140 -8.69 -12.03 -6.14
C LEU A 140 -7.79 -13.25 -5.86
N ASP A 141 -7.04 -13.71 -6.84
CA ASP A 141 -5.88 -14.56 -6.60
C ASP A 141 -4.69 -13.64 -6.24
N LEU A 142 -4.30 -13.60 -4.96
CA LEU A 142 -3.26 -12.66 -4.49
C LEU A 142 -1.90 -12.89 -5.16
N GLU A 143 -1.64 -14.04 -5.76
CA GLU A 143 -0.36 -14.29 -6.45
C GLU A 143 -0.38 -13.78 -7.89
N LYS A 144 -1.55 -13.71 -8.51
CA LYS A 144 -1.72 -13.28 -9.91
C LYS A 144 -2.19 -11.85 -10.04
N ASP A 145 -3.07 -11.42 -9.15
CA ASP A 145 -3.80 -10.16 -9.26
C ASP A 145 -3.17 -9.02 -8.44
N LEU A 146 -2.32 -9.34 -7.46
CA LEU A 146 -1.65 -8.34 -6.63
C LEU A 146 -0.20 -8.13 -7.08
N ALA A 147 0.06 -6.98 -7.71
CA ALA A 147 1.39 -6.56 -8.10
C ALA A 147 1.88 -5.39 -7.25
N PHE A 148 3.17 -5.43 -6.89
CA PHE A 148 3.86 -4.31 -6.29
C PHE A 148 4.99 -3.85 -7.20
N ALA A 149 5.14 -2.53 -7.34
CA ALA A 149 6.23 -1.94 -8.10
C ALA A 149 6.87 -0.80 -7.31
N THR A 150 8.17 -0.61 -7.52
CA THR A 150 8.92 0.56 -7.06
C THR A 150 9.25 1.39 -8.30
N LEU A 151 9.06 2.71 -8.22
CA LEU A 151 9.32 3.59 -9.36
C LEU A 151 10.79 3.47 -9.79
N PRO A 152 11.08 3.16 -11.06
CA PRO A 152 12.44 2.93 -11.52
C PRO A 152 13.24 4.22 -11.45
N GLY A 153 14.47 4.11 -10.95
CA GLY A 153 15.28 5.28 -10.66
C GLY A 153 16.65 4.93 -10.12
N GLU A 154 17.37 5.96 -9.73
CA GLU A 154 18.68 5.86 -9.10
C GLU A 154 18.86 6.98 -8.07
N PHE A 155 19.77 6.76 -7.14
CA PHE A 155 20.16 7.82 -6.21
C PHE A 155 20.96 8.90 -6.96
N TYR A 156 20.51 10.13 -6.83
CA TYR A 156 21.24 11.34 -7.19
C TYR A 156 21.36 12.18 -5.93
N GLU A 157 22.55 12.15 -5.31
CA GLU A 157 22.77 12.65 -3.95
C GLU A 157 21.81 12.00 -2.93
N ALA A 158 21.00 12.81 -2.24
CA ALA A 158 19.98 12.36 -1.30
C ALA A 158 18.61 12.09 -1.95
N TYR A 159 18.48 12.26 -3.27
CA TYR A 159 17.21 12.16 -3.98
C TYR A 159 17.12 10.89 -4.83
N TRP A 160 15.89 10.36 -4.97
CA TRP A 160 15.59 9.31 -5.94
C TRP A 160 15.19 9.95 -7.27
N ARG A 161 16.08 9.87 -8.27
CA ARG A 161 15.83 10.39 -9.61
C ARG A 161 15.15 9.33 -10.47
N ILE A 162 13.89 9.58 -10.82
CA ILE A 162 13.07 8.65 -11.60
C ILE A 162 13.52 8.61 -13.06
N ARG A 163 13.63 7.41 -13.62
CA ARG A 163 13.96 7.18 -15.02
C ARG A 163 12.71 7.17 -15.88
N GLY A 164 12.42 8.29 -16.55
CA GLY A 164 11.18 8.49 -17.30
C GLY A 164 10.85 7.42 -18.35
N ARG A 165 11.83 6.88 -19.07
CA ARG A 165 11.59 5.79 -20.04
C ARG A 165 11.15 4.49 -19.38
N GLU A 166 11.77 4.13 -18.26
CA GLU A 166 11.42 2.93 -17.50
C GLU A 166 10.08 3.11 -16.81
N LEU A 167 9.78 4.31 -16.29
CA LEU A 167 8.47 4.66 -15.73
C LEU A 167 7.35 4.45 -16.75
N LYS A 168 7.50 4.98 -17.98
CA LYS A 168 6.50 4.80 -19.04
C LYS A 168 6.23 3.33 -19.35
N ARG A 169 7.27 2.50 -19.39
CA ARG A 169 7.12 1.04 -19.60
C ARG A 169 6.39 0.37 -18.44
N LEU A 170 6.73 0.74 -17.21
CA LEU A 170 6.09 0.22 -16.00
C LEU A 170 4.59 0.54 -15.97
N LEU A 171 4.22 1.75 -16.41
CA LEU A 171 2.83 2.23 -16.36
C LEU A 171 1.99 1.84 -17.57
N GLN A 172 2.60 1.33 -18.65
CA GLN A 172 1.91 0.97 -19.89
C GLN A 172 0.67 0.07 -19.70
N PRO A 173 0.68 -0.96 -18.82
CA PRO A 173 -0.50 -1.80 -18.60
C PRO A 173 -1.67 -1.09 -17.91
N TYR A 174 -1.41 0.05 -17.27
CA TYR A 174 -2.38 0.81 -16.48
C TYR A 174 -2.83 2.09 -17.17
N ALA A 175 -2.31 2.39 -18.37
CA ALA A 175 -2.73 3.54 -19.14
C ALA A 175 -4.25 3.43 -19.42
N PRO A 176 -5.02 4.51 -19.23
CA PRO A 176 -6.43 4.49 -19.60
C PRO A 176 -6.55 4.10 -21.07
N SER A 177 -7.43 3.14 -21.37
CA SER A 177 -7.81 2.86 -22.75
C SER A 177 -8.27 4.17 -23.39
N GLU A 178 -7.79 4.49 -24.59
CA GLU A 178 -8.32 5.61 -25.36
C GLU A 178 -9.82 5.39 -25.59
N GLU A 179 -10.66 5.94 -24.72
CA GLU A 179 -12.07 6.12 -25.04
C GLU A 179 -12.12 7.07 -26.24
N SER A 180 -12.55 6.54 -27.39
CA SER A 180 -12.84 7.35 -28.57
C SER A 180 -13.74 8.51 -28.16
N PRO A 181 -13.43 9.77 -28.53
CA PRO A 181 -14.30 10.88 -28.21
C PRO A 181 -15.69 10.61 -28.80
N PRO A 182 -16.79 11.00 -28.11
CA PRO A 182 -18.13 10.81 -28.63
C PRO A 182 -18.19 11.47 -30.01
N GLY A 183 -18.58 10.69 -31.01
CA GLY A 183 -18.68 11.14 -32.40
C GLY A 183 -19.40 12.48 -32.46
N LYS A 184 -18.78 13.46 -33.08
CA LYS A 184 -19.44 14.72 -33.45
C LYS A 184 -20.65 14.32 -34.29
N GLY A 185 -21.85 14.44 -33.73
CA GLY A 185 -23.08 14.35 -34.48
C GLY A 185 -23.04 15.39 -35.59
N GLU A 186 -23.09 14.92 -36.84
CA GLU A 186 -23.34 15.77 -37.99
C GLU A 186 -24.68 16.51 -37.78
N PRO A 187 -24.75 17.83 -37.99
CA PRO A 187 -26.02 18.52 -38.00
C PRO A 187 -26.75 18.14 -39.29
N GLY A 188 -27.82 17.35 -39.15
CA GLY A 188 -28.75 17.07 -40.25
C GLY A 188 -29.27 18.37 -40.86
N GLY A 189 -28.90 18.59 -42.13
CA GLY A 189 -29.45 19.66 -42.95
C GLY A 189 -30.94 19.43 -43.20
N LYS A 190 -31.70 20.52 -43.10
CA LYS A 190 -33.05 20.64 -43.66
C LYS A 190 -33.00 20.79 -45.16
#